data_AF-A0A2K4IPM9-F1
#
_entry.id   AF-A0A2K4IPM9-F1
#
_cell.length_a   1.000
_cell.length_b   1.000
_cell.length_c   1.000
_cell.angle_alpha   90.00
_cell.angle_beta   90.00
_cell.angle_gamma   90.00
#
_symmetry.space_group_name_H-M   'P 1'
#
loop_
_entity.id
_entity.type
_entity.pdbx_description
1 polymer ?
#
loop_
_entity_poly.entity_id
_entity_poly.type
_entity_poly.pdbx_seq_one_letter_code
_entity_poly.pdbx_strand_id
1 'polypeptide(L)'
;MFWWFLMVGFIGLPVLLIMLCIPAWRRPLLRHPRKVGAMALVCVSVVGLTSYRLWVDHRERQLRNPTLDHAVQVGELTLPAGASVHLSTLEPLDEKGEPQIHGLASVRSAEFIAPHAIAGIKVSALKMYFLPEAELLLAGDQVVDGWPCAGGTWLKMSVTEETRLQPERWRFSACTLVAGAQIAGETWPAQSRIYREGDEYTVSDWMAREPVSVRGIVLSSVSVTLDQQHRLLRWDGQLENPLTVGDWQYPHGMRVAQNSPGTLMFSPSKSDAVRNLRTGKGLKLNHSILQRQSDGSVLWIKPNAEVNVIDW
;
A
#
# COMPACT_ATOMS: atom_id res chain seq x y z
N MET A 1 -26.97 21.27 3.64
CA MET A 1 -28.08 21.69 4.54
C MET A 1 -27.85 21.28 6.01
N PHE A 2 -27.40 20.05 6.32
CA PHE A 2 -27.18 19.56 7.69
C PHE A 2 -26.17 20.40 8.52
N TRP A 3 -25.09 20.87 7.87
CA TRP A 3 -24.06 21.69 8.51
C TRP A 3 -24.56 23.06 9.00
N TRP A 4 -25.55 23.64 8.31
CA TRP A 4 -26.13 24.94 8.67
C TRP A 4 -26.95 24.86 9.97
N PHE A 5 -27.75 23.80 10.13
CA PHE A 5 -28.53 23.57 11.35
C PHE A 5 -27.65 23.26 12.56
N LEU A 6 -26.54 22.55 12.35
CA LEU A 6 -25.53 22.28 13.38
C LEU A 6 -24.88 23.59 13.88
N MET A 7 -24.44 24.46 12.98
CA MET A 7 -23.86 25.77 13.32
C MET A 7 -24.87 26.66 14.06
N VAL A 8 -26.13 26.72 13.60
CA VAL A 8 -27.18 27.51 14.26
C VAL A 8 -27.52 26.97 15.66
N GLY A 9 -27.51 25.66 15.88
CA GLY A 9 -27.73 25.07 17.20
C GLY A 9 -26.55 25.29 18.17
N PHE A 10 -25.33 25.02 17.72
CA PHE A 10 -24.12 25.11 18.55
C PHE A 10 -23.69 26.55 18.86
N ILE A 11 -23.97 27.51 17.97
CA ILE A 11 -23.69 28.94 18.19
C ILE A 11 -24.91 29.63 18.81
N GLY A 12 -26.13 29.27 18.38
CA GLY A 12 -27.36 29.89 18.86
C GLY A 12 -27.65 29.62 20.33
N LEU A 13 -27.34 28.42 20.84
CA LEU A 13 -27.55 28.07 22.25
C LEU A 13 -26.65 28.85 23.23
N PRO A 14 -25.31 28.94 23.05
CA PRO A 14 -24.47 29.76 23.92
C PRO A 14 -24.75 31.25 23.74
N VAL A 15 -25.06 31.73 22.53
CA VAL A 15 -25.46 33.13 22.33
C VAL A 15 -26.77 33.43 23.08
N LEU A 16 -27.77 32.56 23.00
CA LEU A 16 -29.05 32.72 23.72
C LEU A 16 -28.86 32.66 25.24
N LEU A 17 -27.98 31.80 25.74
CA LEU A 17 -27.58 31.77 27.16
C LEU A 17 -26.87 33.06 27.59
N ILE A 18 -25.94 33.57 26.78
CA ILE A 18 -25.24 34.85 27.02
C ILE A 18 -26.25 36.01 27.02
N MET A 19 -27.19 36.06 26.07
CA MET A 19 -28.24 37.08 26.02
C MET A 19 -29.17 37.04 27.24
N LEU A 20 -29.42 35.86 27.82
CA LEU A 20 -30.21 35.69 29.04
C LEU A 20 -29.45 36.12 30.30
N CYS A 21 -28.12 35.97 30.31
CA CYS A 21 -27.24 36.39 31.42
C CYS A 21 -27.02 37.91 31.46
N ILE A 22 -27.12 38.62 30.32
CA ILE A 22 -26.92 40.08 30.24
C ILE A 22 -28.23 40.83 30.56
N PRO A 23 -28.31 41.64 31.65
CA PRO A 23 -29.55 42.27 32.12
C PRO A 23 -30.22 43.21 31.11
N ALA A 24 -29.41 43.87 30.27
CA ALA A 24 -29.86 44.80 29.24
C ALA A 24 -30.67 44.09 28.13
N TRP A 25 -30.34 42.85 27.81
CA TRP A 25 -30.95 42.09 26.71
C TRP A 25 -32.02 41.12 27.19
N ARG A 26 -31.98 40.73 28.48
CA ARG A 26 -32.99 39.88 29.14
C ARG A 26 -34.40 40.46 29.09
N ARG A 27 -34.57 41.77 29.32
CA ARG A 27 -35.89 42.44 29.41
C ARG A 27 -36.70 42.39 28.09
N PRO A 28 -36.15 42.73 26.91
CA PRO A 28 -36.88 42.61 25.65
C PRO A 28 -37.09 41.14 25.24
N LEU A 29 -36.16 40.24 25.58
CA LEU A 29 -36.28 38.81 25.26
C LEU A 29 -37.46 38.15 26.00
N LEU A 30 -37.64 38.47 27.29
CA LEU A 30 -38.73 37.95 28.13
C LEU A 30 -40.11 38.51 27.76
N ARG A 31 -40.21 39.54 26.90
CA ARG A 31 -41.51 40.04 26.38
C ARG A 31 -42.15 39.10 25.36
N HIS A 32 -41.37 38.19 24.77
CA HIS A 32 -41.87 37.20 23.82
C HIS A 32 -41.51 35.76 24.26
N PRO A 33 -42.00 35.31 25.43
CA PRO A 33 -41.56 34.07 26.06
C PRO A 33 -41.81 32.83 25.19
N ARG A 34 -42.86 32.86 24.36
CA ARG A 34 -43.19 31.78 23.41
C ARG A 34 -42.15 31.63 22.29
N LYS A 35 -41.62 32.74 21.75
CA LYS A 35 -40.62 32.70 20.67
C LYS A 35 -39.25 32.25 21.19
N VAL A 36 -38.88 32.71 22.38
CA VAL A 36 -37.64 32.30 23.07
C VAL A 36 -37.71 30.82 23.46
N GLY A 37 -38.84 30.38 24.01
CA GLY A 37 -39.07 28.97 24.33
C GLY A 37 -38.99 28.06 23.09
N ALA A 38 -39.58 28.47 21.97
CA ALA A 38 -39.48 27.73 20.71
C ALA A 38 -38.04 27.66 20.19
N MET A 39 -37.30 28.78 20.22
CA MET A 39 -35.90 28.82 19.78
C MET A 39 -34.99 27.98 20.69
N ALA A 40 -35.18 28.06 22.01
CA ALA A 40 -34.45 27.25 22.97
C ALA A 40 -34.74 25.76 22.79
N LEU A 41 -36.01 25.37 22.58
CA LEU A 41 -36.39 23.99 22.36
C LEU A 41 -35.76 23.42 21.08
N VAL A 42 -35.73 24.19 19.99
CA VAL A 42 -35.06 23.78 18.74
C VAL A 42 -33.55 23.63 18.96
N CYS A 43 -32.90 24.61 19.60
CA CYS A 43 -31.46 24.55 19.84
C CYS A 43 -31.08 23.38 20.77
N VAL A 44 -31.80 23.18 21.87
CA VAL A 44 -31.59 22.07 22.80
C VAL A 44 -31.82 20.72 22.13
N SER A 45 -32.86 20.59 21.30
CA SER A 45 -33.13 19.35 20.57
C SER A 45 -32.00 19.00 19.61
N VAL A 46 -31.49 19.98 18.86
CA VAL A 46 -30.39 19.78 17.91
C VAL A 46 -29.08 19.45 18.64
N VAL A 47 -28.73 20.19 19.69
CA VAL A 47 -27.51 19.95 20.48
C VAL A 47 -27.60 18.62 21.22
N GLY A 48 -28.76 18.29 21.79
CA GLY A 48 -29.01 17.03 22.48
C GLY A 48 -28.89 15.81 21.56
N LEU A 49 -29.54 15.84 20.39
CA LEU A 49 -29.46 14.74 19.41
C LEU A 49 -28.05 14.56 18.86
N THR A 50 -27.34 15.66 18.58
CA THR A 50 -25.97 15.60 18.04
C THR A 50 -24.97 15.12 19.10
N SER A 51 -25.08 15.60 20.34
CA SER A 51 -24.27 15.12 21.47
C SER A 51 -24.54 13.66 21.78
N TYR A 52 -25.81 13.23 21.73
CA TYR A 52 -26.18 11.82 21.89
C TYR A 52 -25.58 10.95 20.80
N ARG A 53 -25.66 11.36 19.51
CA ARG A 53 -25.02 10.62 18.41
C ARG A 53 -23.51 10.55 18.58
N LEU A 54 -22.85 11.65 18.92
CA LEU A 54 -21.40 11.67 19.18
C LEU A 54 -21.02 10.75 20.33
N TRP A 55 -21.84 10.71 21.39
CA TRP A 55 -21.63 9.83 22.53
C TRP A 55 -21.81 8.35 22.16
N VAL A 56 -22.87 8.00 21.42
CA VAL A 56 -23.10 6.64 20.92
C VAL A 56 -21.95 6.21 20.00
N ASP A 57 -21.57 7.05 19.02
CA ASP A 57 -20.46 6.77 18.10
C ASP A 57 -19.13 6.61 18.83
N HIS A 58 -18.89 7.40 19.89
CA HIS A 58 -17.68 7.29 20.70
C HIS A 58 -17.67 5.98 21.49
N ARG A 59 -18.81 5.61 22.09
CA ARG A 59 -18.97 4.37 22.83
C ARG A 59 -18.81 3.15 21.93
N GLU A 60 -19.43 3.17 20.75
CA GLU A 60 -19.26 2.10 19.75
C GLU A 60 -17.80 1.98 19.29
N ARG A 61 -17.11 3.11 19.06
CA ARG A 61 -15.67 3.09 18.74
C ARG A 61 -14.84 2.46 19.85
N GLN A 62 -15.12 2.76 21.11
CA GLN A 62 -14.41 2.12 22.21
C GLN A 62 -14.65 0.61 22.23
N LEU A 63 -15.91 0.18 22.05
CA LEU A 63 -16.25 -1.25 22.05
C LEU A 63 -15.65 -2.00 20.85
N ARG A 64 -15.46 -1.35 19.69
CA ARG A 64 -14.77 -1.92 18.52
C ARG A 64 -13.25 -2.01 18.67
N ASN A 65 -12.68 -1.48 19.75
CA ASN A 65 -11.25 -1.52 20.03
C ASN A 65 -10.93 -2.26 21.36
N PRO A 66 -11.36 -3.51 21.54
CA PRO A 66 -11.08 -4.23 22.78
C PRO A 66 -9.61 -4.65 22.86
N THR A 67 -9.09 -4.70 24.09
CA THR A 67 -7.86 -5.42 24.42
C THR A 67 -8.23 -6.81 24.95
N LEU A 68 -7.59 -7.85 24.45
CA LEU A 68 -7.91 -9.22 24.85
C LEU A 68 -7.32 -9.55 26.24
N ASP A 69 -8.14 -9.99 27.18
CA ASP A 69 -7.64 -10.42 28.50
C ASP A 69 -6.97 -11.81 28.47
N HIS A 70 -7.42 -12.67 27.55
CA HIS A 70 -6.94 -14.03 27.35
C HIS A 70 -6.67 -14.28 25.87
N ALA A 71 -5.89 -15.31 25.57
CA ALA A 71 -5.70 -15.73 24.19
C ALA A 71 -7.04 -16.22 23.62
N VAL A 72 -7.40 -15.77 22.42
CA VAL A 72 -8.63 -16.14 21.74
C VAL A 72 -8.31 -16.71 20.37
N GLN A 73 -8.96 -17.82 20.03
CA GLN A 73 -8.86 -18.42 18.70
C GLN A 73 -10.10 -18.06 17.88
N VAL A 74 -9.88 -17.55 16.67
CA VAL A 74 -10.91 -17.13 15.71
C VAL A 74 -10.67 -17.88 14.41
N GLY A 75 -11.40 -18.99 14.21
CA GLY A 75 -11.07 -19.95 13.15
C GLY A 75 -9.72 -20.63 13.45
N GLU A 76 -8.75 -20.49 12.55
CA GLU A 76 -7.36 -20.94 12.77
C GLU A 76 -6.44 -19.79 13.22
N LEU A 77 -6.92 -18.54 13.17
CA LEU A 77 -6.17 -17.38 13.64
C LEU A 77 -6.20 -17.34 15.17
N THR A 78 -5.03 -17.47 15.79
CA THR A 78 -4.88 -17.29 17.24
C THR A 78 -4.45 -15.87 17.54
N LEU A 79 -5.14 -15.20 18.45
CA LEU A 79 -4.82 -13.87 18.94
C LEU A 79 -4.33 -13.99 20.40
N PRO A 80 -3.14 -13.48 20.74
CA PRO A 80 -2.61 -13.62 22.09
C PRO A 80 -3.32 -12.69 23.09
N ALA A 81 -3.21 -13.03 24.38
CA ALA A 81 -3.59 -12.13 25.45
C ALA A 81 -2.83 -10.79 25.36
N GLY A 82 -3.50 -9.69 25.70
CA GLY A 82 -3.00 -8.33 25.59
C GLY A 82 -3.06 -7.74 24.18
N ALA A 83 -3.46 -8.49 23.16
CA ALA A 83 -3.60 -7.94 21.81
C ALA A 83 -4.68 -6.85 21.77
N SER A 84 -4.36 -5.71 21.16
CA SER A 84 -5.32 -4.65 20.88
C SER A 84 -5.96 -4.91 19.52
N VAL A 85 -7.25 -5.21 19.50
CA VAL A 85 -7.97 -5.64 18.29
C VAL A 85 -8.88 -4.52 17.81
N HIS A 86 -8.95 -4.30 16.50
CA HIS A 86 -9.93 -3.43 15.86
C HIS A 86 -10.96 -4.29 15.12
N LEU A 87 -12.24 -4.16 15.45
CA LEU A 87 -13.35 -4.93 14.87
C LEU A 87 -14.16 -4.09 13.88
N SER A 88 -14.69 -4.71 12.82
CA SER A 88 -15.60 -4.01 11.90
C SER A 88 -17.00 -3.87 12.50
N THR A 89 -17.51 -4.90 13.16
CA THR A 89 -18.82 -4.95 13.82
C THR A 89 -18.71 -5.58 15.22
N LEU A 90 -19.66 -5.26 16.07
CA LEU A 90 -19.84 -5.86 17.41
C LEU A 90 -20.98 -6.88 17.42
N GLU A 91 -21.60 -7.11 16.27
CA GLU A 91 -22.76 -7.97 16.16
C GLU A 91 -22.38 -9.42 16.45
N PRO A 92 -23.25 -10.17 17.14
CA PRO A 92 -23.03 -11.59 17.41
C PRO A 92 -23.23 -12.46 16.16
N LEU A 93 -23.68 -11.87 15.04
CA LEU A 93 -23.84 -12.52 13.75
C LEU A 93 -22.94 -11.81 12.74
N ASP A 94 -22.33 -12.54 11.82
CA ASP A 94 -21.58 -11.95 10.72
C ASP A 94 -22.51 -11.43 9.60
N GLU A 95 -21.95 -10.91 8.50
CA GLU A 95 -22.72 -10.41 7.34
C GLU A 95 -23.55 -11.50 6.65
N LYS A 96 -23.28 -12.78 6.93
CA LYS A 96 -23.98 -13.96 6.41
C LYS A 96 -24.99 -14.53 7.42
N GLY A 97 -25.11 -13.95 8.62
CA GLY A 97 -26.00 -14.42 9.68
C GLY A 97 -25.43 -15.58 10.50
N GLU A 98 -24.13 -15.86 10.41
CA GLU A 98 -23.47 -16.92 11.18
C GLU A 98 -23.05 -16.41 12.57
N PRO A 99 -23.19 -17.22 13.64
CA PRO A 99 -22.79 -16.83 14.99
C PRO A 99 -21.28 -16.54 15.09
N GLN A 100 -20.92 -15.34 15.57
CA GLN A 100 -19.56 -14.94 15.90
C GLN A 100 -19.43 -14.52 17.37
N ILE A 101 -18.32 -14.91 18.00
CA ILE A 101 -17.99 -14.51 19.37
C ILE A 101 -17.72 -13.01 19.37
N HIS A 102 -18.68 -12.20 19.85
CA HIS A 102 -18.54 -10.75 20.07
C HIS A 102 -17.95 -9.95 18.90
N GLY A 103 -18.23 -10.33 17.65
CA GLY A 103 -17.68 -9.64 16.47
C GLY A 103 -16.21 -9.98 16.15
N LEU A 104 -15.56 -10.92 16.85
CA LEU A 104 -14.15 -11.25 16.63
C LEU A 104 -13.88 -11.87 15.24
N ALA A 105 -14.87 -12.53 14.63
CA ALA A 105 -14.72 -12.97 13.24
C ALA A 105 -14.67 -11.78 12.25
N SER A 106 -14.88 -10.55 12.72
CA SER A 106 -14.82 -9.29 11.99
C SER A 106 -13.54 -8.46 12.25
N VAL A 107 -12.48 -9.07 12.83
CA VAL A 107 -11.17 -8.44 13.03
C VAL A 107 -10.69 -7.75 11.75
N ARG A 108 -10.39 -6.45 11.84
CA ARG A 108 -9.78 -5.62 10.81
C ARG A 108 -8.30 -5.40 11.04
N SER A 109 -7.88 -5.31 12.30
CA SER A 109 -6.46 -5.26 12.65
C SER A 109 -6.25 -5.75 14.08
N ALA A 110 -5.03 -6.19 14.37
CA ALA A 110 -4.58 -6.53 15.70
C ALA A 110 -3.15 -6.03 15.88
N GLU A 111 -2.88 -5.41 17.02
CA GLU A 111 -1.53 -5.03 17.46
C GLU A 111 -1.13 -5.89 18.66
N PHE A 112 0.09 -6.43 18.62
CA PHE A 112 0.58 -7.36 19.63
C PHE A 112 1.60 -6.67 20.53
N ILE A 113 1.48 -6.88 21.85
CA ILE A 113 2.42 -6.33 22.85
C ILE A 113 3.83 -6.91 22.66
N ALA A 114 3.91 -8.18 22.25
CA ALA A 114 5.15 -8.88 21.95
C ALA A 114 5.03 -9.59 20.58
N PRO A 115 6.15 -9.86 19.90
CA PRO A 115 6.15 -10.60 18.64
C PRO A 115 5.36 -11.91 18.75
N HIS A 116 4.40 -12.09 17.86
CA HIS A 116 3.51 -13.24 17.80
C HIS A 116 3.73 -14.00 16.48
N ALA A 117 3.50 -15.32 16.48
CA ALA A 117 3.67 -16.13 15.28
C ALA A 117 2.31 -16.38 14.61
N ILE A 118 2.18 -16.02 13.34
CA ILE A 118 1.02 -16.34 12.49
C ILE A 118 1.53 -17.19 11.33
N ALA A 119 1.06 -18.45 11.22
CA ALA A 119 1.58 -19.43 10.24
C ALA A 119 3.12 -19.52 10.23
N GLY A 120 3.73 -19.51 11.43
CA GLY A 120 5.19 -19.54 11.60
C GLY A 120 5.92 -18.21 11.37
N ILE A 121 5.23 -17.16 10.89
CA ILE A 121 5.81 -15.84 10.61
C ILE A 121 5.74 -14.98 11.86
N LYS A 122 6.87 -14.41 12.30
CA LYS A 122 6.94 -13.55 13.49
C LYS A 122 6.53 -12.12 13.15
N VAL A 123 5.44 -11.65 13.76
CA VAL A 123 4.79 -10.38 13.45
C VAL A 123 4.47 -9.58 14.71
N SER A 124 4.41 -8.25 14.59
CA SER A 124 3.99 -7.34 15.66
C SER A 124 2.59 -6.77 15.44
N ALA A 125 2.06 -6.85 14.22
CA ALA A 125 0.70 -6.44 13.91
C ALA A 125 0.13 -7.20 12.71
N LEU A 126 -1.20 -7.28 12.66
CA LEU A 126 -2.00 -7.84 11.59
C LEU A 126 -3.02 -6.79 11.12
N LYS A 127 -3.28 -6.75 9.83
CA LYS A 127 -4.27 -5.90 9.18
C LYS A 127 -5.00 -6.70 8.09
N MET A 128 -6.33 -6.59 8.04
CA MET A 128 -7.24 -7.33 7.15
C MET A 128 -8.39 -6.42 6.70
N TYR A 129 -8.08 -5.16 6.40
CA TYR A 129 -9.07 -4.10 6.14
C TYR A 129 -9.55 -4.09 4.68
N PHE A 130 -8.73 -4.54 3.73
CA PHE A 130 -9.08 -4.61 2.30
C PHE A 130 -8.78 -5.99 1.74
N LEU A 131 -9.82 -6.80 1.55
CA LEU A 131 -9.69 -7.99 0.72
C LEU A 131 -9.38 -7.59 -0.73
N PRO A 132 -8.62 -8.41 -1.48
CA PRO A 132 -8.14 -9.75 -1.14
C PRO A 132 -6.75 -9.78 -0.47
N GLU A 133 -6.40 -8.79 0.36
CA GLU A 133 -5.09 -8.70 1.02
C GLU A 133 -5.19 -8.72 2.55
N ALA A 134 -4.25 -9.43 3.18
CA ALA A 134 -3.91 -9.31 4.59
C ALA A 134 -2.48 -8.79 4.70
N GLU A 135 -2.24 -7.85 5.61
CA GLU A 135 -0.92 -7.27 5.86
C GLU A 135 -0.43 -7.67 7.24
N LEU A 136 0.83 -8.10 7.30
CA LEU A 136 1.52 -8.58 8.47
C LEU A 136 2.76 -7.70 8.71
N LEU A 137 2.81 -6.99 9.84
CA LEU A 137 4.00 -6.21 10.18
C LEU A 137 5.06 -7.14 10.75
N LEU A 138 6.16 -7.34 10.03
CA LEU A 138 7.22 -8.27 10.44
C LEU A 138 7.94 -7.75 11.68
N ALA A 139 8.11 -8.60 12.69
CA ALA A 139 8.80 -8.23 13.94
C ALA A 139 10.32 -8.11 13.77
N GLY A 140 10.88 -8.73 12.74
CA GLY A 140 12.30 -8.73 12.41
C GLY A 140 12.54 -9.33 11.03
N ASP A 141 13.79 -9.23 10.56
CA ASP A 141 14.22 -9.83 9.31
C ASP A 141 14.01 -11.35 9.36
N GLN A 142 13.35 -11.91 8.35
CA GLN A 142 13.08 -13.34 8.28
C GLN A 142 12.81 -13.79 6.84
N VAL A 143 12.93 -15.10 6.61
CA VAL A 143 12.61 -15.70 5.32
C VAL A 143 11.13 -16.08 5.29
N VAL A 144 10.39 -15.55 4.32
CA VAL A 144 8.97 -15.87 4.08
C VAL A 144 8.82 -16.33 2.64
N ASP A 145 8.28 -17.54 2.45
CA ASP A 145 8.12 -18.16 1.12
C ASP A 145 9.43 -18.19 0.30
N GLY A 146 10.56 -18.38 0.98
CA GLY A 146 11.90 -18.37 0.37
C GLY A 146 12.52 -16.99 0.14
N TRP A 147 11.82 -15.90 0.48
CA TRP A 147 12.28 -14.52 0.27
C TRP A 147 12.79 -13.88 1.57
N PRO A 148 13.96 -13.19 1.56
CA PRO A 148 14.47 -12.48 2.72
C PRO A 148 13.71 -11.16 2.91
N CYS A 149 12.66 -11.19 3.73
CA CYS A 149 11.82 -10.03 3.98
C CYS A 149 12.31 -9.21 5.19
N ALA A 150 12.32 -7.90 5.04
CA ALA A 150 12.81 -6.96 6.05
C ALA A 150 11.84 -6.78 7.23
N GLY A 151 12.38 -6.82 8.44
CA GLY A 151 11.69 -6.48 9.67
C GLY A 151 11.22 -5.04 9.70
N GLY A 152 10.15 -4.78 10.46
CA GLY A 152 9.53 -3.45 10.53
C GLY A 152 8.79 -3.03 9.26
N THR A 153 8.65 -3.93 8.28
CA THR A 153 7.90 -3.68 7.04
C THR A 153 6.65 -4.58 6.95
N TRP A 154 5.68 -4.16 6.14
CA TRP A 154 4.45 -4.90 5.91
C TRP A 154 4.67 -5.98 4.84
N LEU A 155 4.54 -7.23 5.24
CA LEU A 155 4.34 -8.38 4.36
C LEU A 155 2.88 -8.41 3.93
N LYS A 156 2.64 -8.59 2.64
CA LYS A 156 1.32 -8.77 2.06
C LYS A 156 1.07 -10.24 1.73
N MET A 157 -0.10 -10.72 2.11
CA MET A 157 -0.61 -12.04 1.84
C MET A 157 -1.93 -11.92 1.08
N SER A 158 -2.11 -12.73 0.04
CA SER A 158 -3.39 -12.84 -0.67
C SER A 158 -4.31 -13.79 0.09
N VAL A 159 -5.55 -13.34 0.28
CA VAL A 159 -6.59 -14.01 1.04
C VAL A 159 -7.93 -13.89 0.32
N THR A 160 -8.84 -14.83 0.59
CA THR A 160 -10.25 -14.77 0.18
C THR A 160 -11.14 -14.63 1.41
N GLU A 161 -12.42 -14.28 1.23
CA GLU A 161 -13.39 -14.27 2.33
C GLU A 161 -13.40 -15.58 3.13
N GLU A 162 -13.34 -16.72 2.45
CA GLU A 162 -13.37 -18.05 3.07
C GLU A 162 -12.08 -18.40 3.82
N THR A 163 -10.95 -17.83 3.40
CA THR A 163 -9.62 -18.14 3.95
C THR A 163 -9.08 -17.05 4.87
N ARG A 164 -9.79 -15.93 5.04
CA ARG A 164 -9.28 -14.77 5.80
C ARG A 164 -8.92 -15.11 7.26
N LEU A 165 -9.52 -16.15 7.85
CA LEU A 165 -9.25 -16.62 9.22
C LEU A 165 -8.45 -17.93 9.26
N GLN A 166 -7.84 -18.32 8.13
CA GLN A 166 -7.06 -19.55 7.94
C GLN A 166 -5.64 -19.21 7.45
N PRO A 167 -4.74 -18.73 8.35
CA PRO A 167 -3.42 -18.24 7.96
C PRO A 167 -2.57 -19.23 7.16
N GLU A 168 -2.73 -20.54 7.42
CA GLU A 168 -2.04 -21.62 6.70
C GLU A 168 -2.42 -21.69 5.21
N ARG A 169 -3.55 -21.08 4.82
CA ARG A 169 -4.03 -21.02 3.43
C ARG A 169 -3.73 -19.70 2.75
N TRP A 170 -3.15 -18.75 3.46
CA TRP A 170 -2.77 -17.47 2.89
C TRP A 170 -1.59 -17.64 1.94
N ARG A 171 -1.61 -16.91 0.83
CA ARG A 171 -0.53 -17.03 -0.18
C ARG A 171 0.33 -15.79 -0.14
N PHE A 172 1.64 -15.97 -0.26
CA PHE A 172 2.55 -14.84 -0.39
C PHE A 172 2.14 -13.94 -1.55
N SER A 173 2.07 -12.63 -1.30
CA SER A 173 1.77 -11.63 -2.31
C SER A 173 2.92 -10.66 -2.49
N ALA A 174 3.46 -10.05 -1.43
CA ALA A 174 4.58 -9.12 -1.55
C ALA A 174 5.30 -8.88 -0.24
N CYS A 175 6.60 -8.57 -0.27
CA CYS A 175 7.31 -8.04 0.89
C CYS A 175 8.42 -7.06 0.48
N THR A 176 8.85 -6.24 1.44
CA THR A 176 10.08 -5.45 1.29
C THR A 176 11.26 -6.34 1.60
N LEU A 177 12.31 -6.27 0.79
CA LEU A 177 13.50 -7.09 0.92
C LEU A 177 14.47 -6.52 1.98
N VAL A 178 15.20 -7.42 2.64
CA VAL A 178 16.37 -7.06 3.46
C VAL A 178 17.42 -6.37 2.57
N ALA A 179 18.06 -5.33 3.09
CA ALA A 179 19.14 -4.64 2.39
C ALA A 179 20.29 -5.61 2.06
N GLY A 180 20.77 -5.58 0.82
CA GLY A 180 21.84 -6.46 0.35
C GLY A 180 21.38 -7.87 -0.04
N ALA A 181 20.06 -8.12 -0.12
CA ALA A 181 19.52 -9.39 -0.58
C ALA A 181 20.06 -9.76 -1.97
N GLN A 182 20.51 -11.01 -2.12
CA GLN A 182 21.00 -11.55 -3.38
C GLN A 182 19.85 -12.21 -4.14
N ILE A 183 19.43 -11.61 -5.26
CA ILE A 183 18.37 -12.17 -6.10
C ILE A 183 18.82 -12.12 -7.56
N ALA A 184 18.70 -13.26 -8.25
CA ALA A 184 19.19 -13.45 -9.62
C ALA A 184 20.70 -13.12 -9.81
N GLY A 185 21.49 -13.24 -8.74
CA GLY A 185 22.93 -12.93 -8.76
C GLY A 185 23.25 -11.45 -8.55
N GLU A 186 22.23 -10.61 -8.30
CA GLU A 186 22.39 -9.18 -8.10
C GLU A 186 22.09 -8.79 -6.64
N THR A 187 22.76 -7.74 -6.18
CA THR A 187 22.58 -7.19 -4.83
C THR A 187 21.49 -6.13 -4.84
N TRP A 188 20.41 -6.35 -4.09
CA TRP A 188 19.29 -5.43 -4.02
C TRP A 188 19.42 -4.46 -2.84
N PRO A 189 19.16 -3.17 -3.04
CA PRO A 189 19.22 -2.16 -1.99
C PRO A 189 18.06 -2.30 -0.99
N ALA A 190 18.14 -1.53 0.09
CA ALA A 190 17.03 -1.40 1.03
C ALA A 190 15.79 -0.85 0.31
N GLN A 191 14.60 -1.20 0.81
CA GLN A 191 13.32 -0.77 0.24
C GLN A 191 12.98 -1.31 -1.16
N SER A 192 13.84 -2.17 -1.72
CA SER A 192 13.44 -3.02 -2.84
C SER A 192 12.29 -3.92 -2.43
N ARG A 193 11.41 -4.20 -3.38
CA ARG A 193 10.18 -4.94 -3.12
C ARG A 193 10.10 -6.11 -4.05
N ILE A 194 9.68 -7.24 -3.51
CA ILE A 194 9.23 -8.37 -4.29
C ILE A 194 7.72 -8.49 -4.20
N TYR A 195 7.08 -8.82 -5.32
CA TYR A 195 5.68 -9.17 -5.36
C TYR A 195 5.43 -10.28 -6.37
N ARG A 196 4.36 -11.03 -6.13
CA ARG A 196 3.91 -12.13 -6.97
C ARG A 196 2.87 -11.63 -7.97
N GLU A 197 3.01 -12.03 -9.22
CA GLU A 197 2.05 -11.75 -10.30
C GLU A 197 1.73 -13.06 -11.03
N GLY A 198 0.60 -13.67 -10.67
CA GLY A 198 0.26 -15.02 -11.13
C GLY A 198 1.28 -16.06 -10.65
N ASP A 199 2.02 -16.64 -11.59
CA ASP A 199 3.08 -17.64 -11.36
C ASP A 199 4.50 -17.07 -11.46
N GLU A 200 4.62 -15.77 -11.72
CA GLU A 200 5.91 -15.07 -11.76
C GLU A 200 6.10 -14.22 -10.49
N TYR A 201 7.35 -13.90 -10.20
CA TYR A 201 7.72 -12.91 -9.17
C TYR A 201 8.39 -11.74 -9.84
N THR A 202 8.03 -10.52 -9.42
CA THR A 202 8.70 -9.31 -9.85
C THR A 202 9.40 -8.67 -8.66
N VAL A 203 10.68 -8.41 -8.83
CA VAL A 203 11.49 -7.62 -7.90
C VAL A 203 11.73 -6.26 -8.53
N SER A 204 11.42 -5.20 -7.79
CA SER A 204 11.65 -3.84 -8.24
C SER A 204 12.30 -2.99 -7.17
N ASP A 205 13.01 -1.96 -7.62
CA ASP A 205 13.65 -0.97 -6.77
C ASP A 205 12.69 0.16 -6.36
N TRP A 206 11.37 -0.04 -6.51
CA TRP A 206 10.23 0.85 -6.21
C TRP A 206 10.52 2.16 -5.45
N MET A 207 11.09 2.09 -4.23
CA MET A 207 11.44 3.26 -3.39
C MET A 207 12.91 3.35 -3.03
N ALA A 208 13.73 2.40 -3.47
CA ALA A 208 15.16 2.46 -3.31
C ALA A 208 15.74 3.64 -4.10
N ARG A 209 16.77 4.27 -3.54
CA ARG A 209 17.49 5.36 -4.18
C ARG A 209 18.82 4.94 -4.78
N GLU A 210 19.27 3.75 -4.42
CA GLU A 210 20.54 3.21 -4.85
C GLU A 210 20.35 2.43 -6.16
N PRO A 211 21.24 2.63 -7.15
CA PRO A 211 21.14 1.93 -8.41
C PRO A 211 21.44 0.45 -8.24
N VAL A 212 20.85 -0.36 -9.12
CA VAL A 212 21.07 -1.82 -9.17
C VAL A 212 21.87 -2.16 -10.40
N SER A 213 22.87 -3.03 -10.27
CA SER A 213 23.52 -3.62 -11.44
C SER A 213 22.75 -4.86 -11.87
N VAL A 214 22.44 -5.00 -13.16
CA VAL A 214 21.93 -6.24 -13.74
C VAL A 214 22.82 -6.63 -14.89
N ARG A 215 23.48 -7.79 -14.78
CA ARG A 215 24.44 -8.30 -15.78
C ARG A 215 25.49 -7.26 -16.19
N GLY A 216 25.98 -6.49 -15.22
CA GLY A 216 26.99 -5.44 -15.41
C GLY A 216 26.47 -4.11 -15.95
N ILE A 217 25.16 -3.95 -16.13
CA ILE A 217 24.53 -2.67 -16.52
C ILE A 217 23.98 -2.02 -15.26
N VAL A 218 24.42 -0.79 -14.95
CA VAL A 218 23.96 -0.04 -13.78
C VAL A 218 22.68 0.72 -14.11
N LEU A 219 21.62 0.47 -13.35
CA LEU A 219 20.27 0.97 -13.60
C LEU A 219 19.77 1.85 -12.45
N SER A 220 19.14 2.97 -12.78
CA SER A 220 18.54 3.93 -11.85
C SER A 220 17.12 3.56 -11.43
N SER A 221 16.44 2.80 -12.29
CA SER A 221 15.17 2.12 -12.02
C SER A 221 15.28 0.72 -12.60
N VAL A 222 14.85 -0.32 -11.89
CA VAL A 222 14.91 -1.70 -12.36
C VAL A 222 13.70 -2.53 -11.94
N SER A 223 13.24 -3.36 -12.86
CA SER A 223 12.29 -4.43 -12.62
C SER A 223 12.87 -5.74 -13.15
N VAL A 224 12.85 -6.78 -12.32
CA VAL A 224 13.31 -8.12 -12.66
C VAL A 224 12.17 -9.09 -12.46
N THR A 225 11.82 -9.84 -13.50
CA THR A 225 10.84 -10.92 -13.44
C THR A 225 11.54 -12.27 -13.32
N LEU A 226 11.05 -13.09 -12.41
CA LEU A 226 11.55 -14.41 -12.05
C LEU A 226 10.45 -15.46 -12.21
N ASP A 227 10.85 -16.70 -12.51
CA ASP A 227 9.95 -17.85 -12.43
C ASP A 227 9.76 -18.36 -10.98
N GLN A 228 8.94 -19.41 -10.82
CA GLN A 228 8.71 -20.05 -9.52
C GLN A 228 9.96 -20.68 -8.90
N GLN A 229 11.02 -20.92 -9.69
CA GLN A 229 12.31 -21.43 -9.22
C GLN A 229 13.32 -20.29 -8.98
N HIS A 230 12.84 -19.05 -8.96
CA HIS A 230 13.63 -17.83 -8.75
C HIS A 230 14.67 -17.59 -9.85
N ARG A 231 14.46 -18.15 -11.04
CA ARG A 231 15.34 -17.94 -12.20
C ARG A 231 14.90 -16.71 -12.96
N LEU A 232 15.88 -15.91 -13.37
CA LEU A 232 15.67 -14.71 -14.18
C LEU A 232 15.00 -15.04 -15.52
N LEU A 233 13.80 -14.50 -15.74
CA LEU A 233 13.07 -14.59 -17.01
C LEU A 233 13.36 -13.39 -17.91
N ARG A 234 13.18 -12.18 -17.37
CA ARG A 234 13.38 -10.91 -18.06
C ARG A 234 13.67 -9.79 -17.06
N TRP A 235 14.24 -8.70 -17.55
CA TRP A 235 14.42 -7.49 -16.77
C TRP A 235 14.32 -6.27 -17.68
N ASP A 236 13.92 -5.16 -17.08
CA ASP A 236 13.91 -3.85 -17.73
C ASP A 236 14.22 -2.75 -16.73
N GLY A 237 14.71 -1.62 -17.24
CA GLY A 237 15.09 -0.51 -16.39
C GLY A 237 15.53 0.72 -17.17
N GLN A 238 16.10 1.68 -16.46
CA GLN A 238 16.66 2.92 -17.00
C GLN A 238 18.13 2.99 -16.65
N LEU A 239 18.97 3.45 -17.59
CA LEU A 239 20.40 3.57 -17.37
C LEU A 239 20.74 4.63 -16.32
N GLU A 240 21.51 4.26 -15.30
CA GLU A 240 22.11 5.22 -14.34
C GLU A 240 23.30 5.96 -14.95
N ASN A 241 24.04 5.31 -15.85
CA ASN A 241 25.19 5.91 -16.51
C ASN A 241 25.08 5.76 -18.03
N PRO A 242 25.63 6.70 -18.82
CA PRO A 242 25.72 6.51 -20.25
C PRO A 242 26.39 5.18 -20.60
N LEU A 243 25.81 4.42 -21.52
CA LEU A 243 26.28 3.10 -21.92
C LEU A 243 26.65 3.12 -23.41
N THR A 244 27.77 2.49 -23.76
CA THR A 244 28.15 2.28 -25.16
C THR A 244 28.05 0.79 -25.50
N VAL A 245 27.29 0.46 -26.55
CA VAL A 245 27.14 -0.90 -27.05
C VAL A 245 27.39 -0.89 -28.56
N GLY A 246 28.52 -1.48 -28.97
CA GLY A 246 29.01 -1.41 -30.34
C GLY A 246 29.27 0.05 -30.76
N ASP A 247 28.72 0.45 -31.91
CA ASP A 247 28.84 1.81 -32.44
C ASP A 247 27.89 2.83 -31.77
N TRP A 248 27.04 2.43 -30.83
CA TRP A 248 25.97 3.28 -30.29
C TRP A 248 26.22 3.70 -28.85
N GLN A 249 26.05 4.98 -28.57
CA GLN A 249 26.11 5.58 -27.24
C GLN A 249 24.70 5.98 -26.79
N TYR A 250 24.34 5.51 -25.60
CA TYR A 250 23.06 5.70 -24.94
C TYR A 250 23.24 6.63 -23.74
N PRO A 251 22.39 7.65 -23.55
CA PRO A 251 22.48 8.57 -22.42
C PRO A 251 21.95 7.94 -21.11
N HIS A 252 22.22 8.59 -19.98
CA HIS A 252 21.53 8.36 -18.71
C HIS A 252 20.01 8.51 -18.89
N GLY A 253 19.22 7.71 -18.18
CA GLY A 253 17.76 7.68 -18.23
C GLY A 253 17.19 6.86 -19.39
N MET A 254 18.03 6.46 -20.35
CA MET A 254 17.60 5.64 -21.49
C MET A 254 17.00 4.32 -20.99
N ARG A 255 15.80 3.97 -21.48
CA ARG A 255 15.20 2.67 -21.17
C ARG A 255 15.96 1.56 -21.88
N VAL A 256 16.28 0.52 -21.12
CA VAL A 256 16.91 -0.70 -21.61
C VAL A 256 16.14 -1.90 -21.06
N ALA A 257 15.91 -2.89 -21.89
CA ALA A 257 15.25 -4.13 -21.50
C ALA A 257 15.93 -5.33 -22.16
N GLN A 258 15.89 -6.47 -21.47
CA GLN A 258 16.22 -7.74 -22.09
C GLN A 258 15.06 -8.19 -22.97
N ASN A 259 15.32 -8.33 -24.28
CA ASN A 259 14.33 -8.88 -25.22
C ASN A 259 14.41 -10.41 -25.31
N SER A 260 15.63 -10.96 -25.28
CA SER A 260 15.91 -12.38 -25.18
C SER A 260 17.29 -12.59 -24.54
N PRO A 261 17.65 -13.81 -24.10
CA PRO A 261 18.99 -14.07 -23.59
C PRO A 261 20.08 -13.59 -24.57
N GLY A 262 20.93 -12.67 -24.11
CA GLY A 262 22.02 -12.10 -24.91
C GLY A 262 21.63 -10.95 -25.85
N THR A 263 20.39 -10.47 -25.82
CA THR A 263 19.97 -9.28 -26.58
C THR A 263 19.39 -8.20 -25.68
N LEU A 264 19.69 -6.95 -26.03
CA LEU A 264 19.24 -5.75 -25.33
C LEU A 264 18.44 -4.89 -26.30
N MET A 265 17.27 -4.44 -25.86
CA MET A 265 16.46 -3.46 -26.56
C MET A 265 16.61 -2.12 -25.83
N PHE A 266 17.01 -1.09 -26.56
CA PHE A 266 17.06 0.27 -26.07
C PHE A 266 15.91 1.07 -26.69
N SER A 267 15.12 1.71 -25.84
CA SER A 267 13.94 2.49 -26.23
C SER A 267 14.06 3.91 -25.68
N PRO A 268 14.22 4.94 -26.54
CA PRO A 268 14.40 6.31 -26.09
C PRO A 268 13.09 6.85 -25.51
N SER A 269 13.18 7.58 -24.39
CA SER A 269 12.13 8.51 -23.99
C SER A 269 12.24 9.75 -24.90
N LYS A 270 11.16 10.54 -25.04
CA LYS A 270 10.96 11.59 -26.08
C LYS A 270 12.10 12.63 -26.23
N SER A 271 13.09 12.66 -25.35
CA SER A 271 14.23 13.60 -25.31
C SER A 271 15.63 12.98 -25.43
N ASP A 272 15.77 11.65 -25.54
CA ASP A 272 17.08 11.00 -25.41
C ASP A 272 17.85 10.93 -26.74
N ALA A 273 18.92 11.72 -26.84
CA ALA A 273 19.79 11.76 -28.02
C ALA A 273 20.76 10.58 -28.06
N VAL A 274 20.28 9.42 -28.51
CA VAL A 274 21.13 8.26 -28.82
C VAL A 274 21.98 8.59 -30.05
N ARG A 275 23.29 8.36 -30.00
CA ARG A 275 24.24 8.71 -31.08
C ARG A 275 25.03 7.50 -31.55
N ASN A 276 25.10 7.32 -32.87
CA ASN A 276 26.05 6.40 -33.48
C ASN A 276 27.41 7.08 -33.59
N LEU A 277 28.42 6.58 -32.88
CA LEU A 277 29.76 7.14 -32.77
C LEU A 277 30.52 7.11 -34.11
N ARG A 278 30.28 6.10 -34.94
CA ARG A 278 30.95 5.94 -36.24
C ARG A 278 30.42 6.89 -37.32
N THR A 279 29.10 7.08 -37.37
CA THR A 279 28.43 7.88 -38.43
C THR A 279 28.01 9.27 -37.97
N GLY A 280 28.03 9.53 -36.66
CA GLY A 280 27.51 10.74 -36.04
C GLY A 280 25.98 10.87 -36.06
N LYS A 281 25.26 9.94 -36.68
CA LYS A 281 23.80 9.99 -36.80
C LYS A 281 23.11 9.65 -35.48
N GLY A 282 22.02 10.35 -35.19
CA GLY A 282 21.14 10.02 -34.07
C GLY A 282 20.16 8.89 -34.40
N LEU A 283 19.65 8.22 -33.36
CA LEU A 283 18.48 7.35 -33.50
C LEU A 283 17.26 8.23 -33.80
N LYS A 284 16.38 7.78 -34.70
CA LYS A 284 15.12 8.48 -34.96
C LYS A 284 14.25 8.46 -33.70
N LEU A 285 13.49 9.53 -33.47
CA LEU A 285 12.48 9.56 -32.42
C LEU A 285 11.50 8.39 -32.60
N ASN A 286 10.98 7.88 -31.48
CA ASN A 286 10.03 6.78 -31.40
C ASN A 286 10.51 5.52 -32.14
N HIS A 287 11.82 5.28 -32.18
CA HIS A 287 12.40 4.03 -32.66
C HIS A 287 13.18 3.35 -31.55
N SER A 288 13.01 2.04 -31.46
CA SER A 288 13.81 1.18 -30.60
C SER A 288 14.90 0.49 -31.43
N ILE A 289 16.01 0.20 -30.77
CA ILE A 289 17.14 -0.51 -31.34
C ILE A 289 17.37 -1.79 -30.56
N LEU A 290 17.38 -2.92 -31.26
CA LEU A 290 17.75 -4.21 -30.68
C LEU A 290 19.20 -4.53 -31.05
N GLN A 291 20.01 -4.83 -30.04
CA GLN A 291 21.41 -5.21 -30.21
C GLN A 291 21.71 -6.54 -29.53
N ARG A 292 22.68 -7.27 -30.09
CA ARG A 292 23.32 -8.36 -29.37
C ARG A 292 24.28 -7.79 -28.32
N GLN A 293 24.18 -8.27 -27.10
CA GLN A 293 24.96 -7.78 -25.97
C GLN A 293 26.47 -8.05 -26.14
N SER A 294 26.86 -9.17 -26.76
CA SER A 294 28.25 -9.63 -26.82
C SER A 294 29.15 -8.82 -27.76
N ASP A 295 28.62 -8.34 -28.89
CA ASP A 295 29.37 -7.64 -29.94
C ASP A 295 28.77 -6.27 -30.30
N GLY A 296 27.62 -5.92 -29.71
CA GLY A 296 26.89 -4.69 -30.00
C GLY A 296 26.31 -4.62 -31.42
N SER A 297 26.27 -5.74 -32.14
CA SER A 297 25.68 -5.81 -33.48
C SER A 297 24.20 -5.42 -33.43
N VAL A 298 23.82 -4.50 -34.32
CA VAL A 298 22.43 -4.07 -34.47
C VAL A 298 21.67 -5.16 -35.21
N LEU A 299 20.68 -5.75 -34.53
CA LEU A 299 19.80 -6.76 -35.12
C LEU A 299 18.67 -6.09 -35.92
N TRP A 300 18.10 -5.02 -35.39
CA TRP A 300 17.15 -4.16 -36.11
C TRP A 300 16.98 -2.81 -35.43
N ILE A 301 16.41 -1.86 -36.17
CA ILE A 301 15.88 -0.59 -35.68
C ILE A 301 14.45 -0.48 -36.19
N LYS A 302 13.46 -0.34 -35.29
CA LYS A 302 12.03 -0.33 -35.64
C LYS A 302 11.27 0.76 -34.89
N PRO A 303 10.16 1.26 -35.43
CA PRO A 303 9.25 2.13 -34.69
C PRO A 303 8.76 1.47 -33.40
N ASN A 304 8.62 2.23 -32.31
CA ASN A 304 8.13 1.77 -31.00
C ASN A 304 6.76 1.09 -31.11
N ALA A 305 5.90 1.58 -32.00
CA ALA A 305 4.59 1.01 -32.29
C ALA A 305 4.63 -0.44 -32.83
N GLU A 306 5.69 -0.83 -33.53
CA GLU A 306 5.83 -2.19 -34.05
C GLU A 306 6.33 -3.20 -33.00
N VAL A 307 6.81 -2.72 -31.85
CA VAL A 307 7.43 -3.53 -30.80
C VAL A 307 6.76 -3.34 -29.45
N ASN A 308 5.52 -2.83 -29.45
CA ASN A 308 4.67 -2.63 -28.27
C ASN A 308 5.33 -1.79 -27.16
N VAL A 309 6.21 -0.87 -27.53
CA VAL A 309 6.78 0.11 -26.61
C VAL A 309 5.83 1.30 -26.56
N ILE A 310 5.21 1.54 -25.40
CA ILE A 310 4.32 2.70 -25.20
C ILE A 310 5.17 3.92 -24.90
N ASP A 311 5.06 4.95 -25.74
CA ASP A 311 5.66 6.27 -25.51
C ASP A 311 4.90 6.97 -24.37
N TRP A 312 5.49 7.01 -23.18
CA TRP A 312 5.00 7.83 -22.07
C TRP A 312 5.40 9.30 -22.25
#